data_AF-A0A318S9S2-F1
#
_entry.id   AF-A0A318S9S2-F1
#
_cell.length_a   1.000
_cell.length_b   1.000
_cell.length_c   1.000
_cell.angle_alpha   90.00
_cell.angle_beta   90.00
_cell.angle_gamma   90.00
#
_symmetry.space_group_name_H-M   'P 1'
#
loop_
_entity.id
_entity.type
_entity.pdbx_description
1 polymer ?
#
loop_
_entity_poly.entity_id
_entity_poly.type
_entity_poly.pdbx_seq_one_letter_code
_entity_poly.pdbx_strand_id
1 'polypeptide(L)'
;MSDREINFGKTILAGRSHRDLTDDEVLARARELLEGWLNGELRMERPKLYDHYALLLAALVRRVEDLEVRVTALERGATALGENGEEPLSRS
;
A
#
# COMPACT_ATOMS: atom_id res chain seq x y z
N MET A 1 -24.20 -9.63 -16.28
CA MET A 1 -22.76 -9.46 -15.96
C MET A 1 -22.00 -9.45 -17.27
N SER A 2 -21.03 -8.55 -17.44
CA SER A 2 -20.14 -8.58 -18.61
C SER A 2 -19.29 -9.84 -18.53
N ASP A 3 -19.42 -10.74 -19.51
CA ASP A 3 -18.61 -11.97 -19.66
C ASP A 3 -17.12 -11.68 -19.93
N ARG A 4 -16.73 -10.41 -20.01
CA ARG A 4 -15.37 -9.98 -20.29
C ARG A 4 -14.48 -10.09 -19.06
N GLU A 5 -13.48 -10.96 -19.14
CA GLU A 5 -12.40 -11.01 -18.15
C GLU A 5 -11.55 -9.72 -18.22
N ILE A 6 -11.15 -9.22 -17.05
CA ILE A 6 -10.29 -8.04 -16.93
C ILE A 6 -8.86 -8.43 -16.60
N ASN A 7 -7.91 -7.77 -17.25
CA ASN A 7 -6.50 -7.88 -16.89
C ASN A 7 -6.17 -6.87 -15.78
N PHE A 8 -5.81 -7.35 -14.60
CA PHE A 8 -5.59 -6.51 -13.41
C PHE A 8 -4.58 -5.38 -13.64
N GLY A 9 -3.36 -5.73 -14.08
CA GLY A 9 -2.28 -4.77 -14.30
C GLY A 9 -2.61 -3.75 -15.40
N LYS A 10 -3.15 -4.22 -16.54
CA LYS A 10 -3.58 -3.31 -17.63
C LYS A 10 -4.71 -2.38 -17.19
N THR A 11 -5.62 -2.86 -16.36
CA THR A 11 -6.75 -2.06 -15.85
C THR A 11 -6.25 -0.95 -14.92
N ILE A 12 -5.28 -1.26 -14.05
CA ILE A 12 -4.62 -0.24 -13.21
C ILE A 12 -3.88 0.79 -14.08
N LEU A 13 -3.14 0.35 -15.10
CA LEU A 13 -2.39 1.22 -16.00
C LEU A 13 -3.30 2.15 -16.82
N ALA A 14 -4.47 1.67 -17.24
CA ALA A 14 -5.42 2.43 -18.05
C ALA A 14 -4.75 3.08 -19.29
N GLY A 15 -3.78 2.40 -19.89
CA GLY A 15 -3.01 2.89 -21.05
C GLY A 15 -1.85 3.84 -20.72
N ARG A 16 -1.61 4.17 -19.46
CA ARG A 16 -0.46 4.99 -19.00
C ARG A 16 0.78 4.12 -18.75
N SER A 17 1.95 4.76 -18.66
CA SER A 17 3.16 4.10 -18.17
C SER A 17 3.06 3.87 -16.66
N HIS A 18 3.69 2.80 -16.15
CA HIS A 18 3.78 2.56 -14.70
C HIS A 18 4.48 3.71 -13.95
N ARG A 19 5.35 4.46 -14.65
CA ARG A 19 6.07 5.61 -14.08
C ARG A 19 5.19 6.83 -13.87
N ASP A 20 4.04 6.86 -14.53
CA ASP A 20 3.13 7.99 -14.45
C ASP A 20 2.15 7.85 -13.27
N LEU A 21 2.10 6.69 -12.62
CA LEU A 21 1.16 6.40 -11.54
C LEU A 21 1.82 6.60 -10.17
N THR A 22 1.08 7.19 -9.24
CA THR A 22 1.49 7.22 -7.83
C THR A 22 1.13 5.92 -7.12
N ASP A 23 1.80 5.66 -5.99
CA ASP A 23 1.47 4.50 -5.15
C ASP A 23 0.04 4.56 -4.63
N ASP A 24 -0.47 5.75 -4.28
CA ASP A 24 -1.86 5.91 -3.86
C ASP A 24 -2.86 5.58 -4.98
N GLU A 25 -2.59 6.01 -6.22
CA GLU A 25 -3.43 5.65 -7.37
C GLU A 25 -3.45 4.13 -7.59
N VAL A 26 -2.29 3.48 -7.55
CA VAL A 26 -2.17 2.02 -7.72
C VAL A 26 -2.92 1.29 -6.62
N LEU A 27 -2.71 1.67 -5.35
CA LEU A 27 -3.34 1.02 -4.20
C LEU A 27 -4.86 1.21 -4.20
N ALA A 28 -5.36 2.41 -4.51
CA ALA A 28 -6.79 2.69 -4.57
C ALA A 28 -7.48 1.85 -5.67
N ARG A 29 -6.94 1.86 -6.89
CA ARG A 29 -7.51 1.06 -7.99
C ARG A 29 -7.40 -0.44 -7.75
N ALA A 30 -6.27 -0.89 -7.22
CA ALA A 30 -6.09 -2.30 -6.87
C ALA A 30 -7.13 -2.75 -5.86
N ARG A 31 -7.42 -1.92 -4.85
CA ARG A 31 -8.45 -2.19 -3.86
C ARG A 31 -9.83 -2.34 -4.50
N GLU A 32 -10.26 -1.39 -5.32
CA GLU A 32 -11.55 -1.44 -6.02
C GLU A 32 -11.70 -2.72 -6.86
N LEU A 33 -10.66 -3.06 -7.62
CA LEU A 33 -10.66 -4.26 -8.46
C LEU A 33 -10.73 -5.55 -7.63
N LEU A 34 -9.95 -5.64 -6.55
CA LEU A 34 -9.96 -6.80 -5.66
C LEU A 34 -11.30 -6.94 -4.93
N GLU A 35 -11.88 -5.83 -4.44
CA GLU A 35 -13.20 -5.83 -3.80
C GLU A 35 -14.29 -6.32 -4.78
N GLY A 36 -14.30 -5.79 -6.01
CA GLY A 36 -15.25 -6.24 -7.04
C GLY A 36 -15.08 -7.72 -7.41
N TRP A 37 -13.85 -8.23 -7.42
CA TRP A 37 -13.61 -9.66 -7.65
C TRP A 37 -14.02 -10.54 -6.46
N LEU A 38 -13.71 -10.11 -5.23
CA LEU A 38 -14.13 -10.82 -4.01
C LEU A 38 -15.66 -10.90 -3.89
N ASN A 39 -16.38 -9.88 -4.34
CA ASN A 39 -17.84 -9.85 -4.35
C ASN A 39 -18.47 -10.57 -5.55
N GLY A 40 -17.66 -11.09 -6.48
CA GLY A 40 -18.13 -11.77 -7.69
C GLY A 40 -18.69 -10.84 -8.76
N GLU A 41 -18.50 -9.52 -8.63
CA GLU A 41 -18.94 -8.51 -9.60
C GLU A 41 -17.98 -8.40 -10.79
N LEU A 42 -16.70 -8.69 -10.56
CA LEU A 42 -15.64 -8.68 -11.57
C LEU A 42 -15.08 -10.08 -11.77
N ARG A 43 -14.81 -10.42 -13.04
CA ARG A 43 -14.09 -11.63 -13.42
C ARG A 43 -12.70 -11.23 -13.90
N MET A 44 -11.66 -11.67 -13.19
CA MET A 44 -10.27 -11.40 -13.57
C MET A 44 -9.74 -12.48 -14.49
N GLU A 45 -8.89 -12.09 -15.44
CA GLU A 45 -8.06 -13.02 -16.20
C GLU A 45 -7.26 -13.89 -15.23
N ARG A 46 -7.00 -15.14 -15.62
CA ARG A 46 -6.25 -16.09 -14.80
C ARG A 46 -4.90 -15.47 -14.39
N PRO A 47 -4.63 -15.29 -13.09
CA PRO A 47 -3.48 -14.50 -12.67
C PRO A 47 -2.18 -15.21 -12.98
N LYS A 48 -1.40 -14.64 -13.90
CA LYS A 48 0.05 -14.82 -13.91
C LYS A 48 0.62 -13.87 -12.87
N LEU A 49 1.18 -14.40 -11.79
CA LEU A 49 1.59 -13.65 -10.58
C LEU A 49 2.35 -12.35 -10.91
N TYR A 50 3.38 -12.45 -11.76
CA TYR A 50 4.25 -11.32 -12.12
C TYR A 50 3.55 -10.26 -12.97
N ASP A 51 2.69 -10.66 -13.91
CA ASP A 51 2.01 -9.71 -14.81
C ASP A 51 0.85 -8.99 -14.12
N HIS A 52 0.20 -9.66 -13.16
CA HIS A 52 -1.02 -9.15 -12.53
C HIS A 52 -0.70 -8.32 -11.29
N TYR A 53 0.19 -8.80 -10.43
CA TYR A 53 0.34 -8.21 -9.10
C TYR A 53 1.63 -7.40 -8.90
N ALA A 54 2.54 -7.36 -9.87
CA ALA A 54 3.80 -6.62 -9.70
C ALA A 54 3.59 -5.14 -9.36
N LEU A 55 2.62 -4.46 -9.99
CA LEU A 55 2.32 -3.06 -9.69
C LEU A 55 1.86 -2.87 -8.24
N LEU A 56 0.92 -3.70 -7.80
CA LEU A 56 0.40 -3.69 -6.43
C LEU A 56 1.51 -4.01 -5.42
N LEU A 57 2.27 -5.07 -5.65
CA LEU A 57 3.35 -5.49 -4.76
C LEU A 57 4.43 -4.41 -4.64
N ALA A 58 4.83 -3.80 -5.75
CA ALA A 58 5.82 -2.73 -5.74
C ALA A 58 5.33 -1.48 -4.96
N ALA A 59 4.06 -1.10 -5.14
CA ALA A 59 3.46 0.01 -4.38
C ALA A 59 3.35 -0.31 -2.88
N LEU A 60 3.01 -1.56 -2.53
CA LEU A 60 2.97 -2.00 -1.12
C LEU A 60 4.36 -2.00 -0.47
N VAL A 61 5.40 -2.47 -1.16
CA VAL A 61 6.78 -2.44 -0.65
C VAL A 61 7.20 -1.02 -0.32
N ARG A 62 7.04 -0.07 -1.27
CA ARG A 62 7.38 1.34 -1.03
C ARG A 62 6.55 1.95 0.11
N ARG A 63 5.25 1.64 0.17
CA ARG A 63 4.38 2.10 1.26
C ARG A 63 4.85 1.60 2.62
N VAL A 64 5.30 0.35 2.70
CA VAL A 64 5.84 -0.24 3.94
C VAL A 64 7.13 0.48 4.33
N GLU A 65 8.07 0.65 3.40
CA GLU A 65 9.32 1.39 3.64
C GLU A 65 9.05 2.82 4.16
N ASP A 66 8.13 3.56 3.53
CA ASP A 66 7.72 4.90 3.97
C ASP A 66 7.12 4.89 5.39
N LEU A 67 6.31 3.88 5.71
CA LEU A 67 5.72 3.74 7.03
C LEU A 67 6.77 3.39 8.09
N GLU A 68 7.72 2.52 7.78
CA GLU A 68 8.83 2.16 8.67
C GLU A 68 9.69 3.39 9.00
N VAL A 69 9.97 4.25 8.01
CA VAL A 69 10.67 5.52 8.23
C VAL A 69 9.89 6.43 9.19
N ARG A 70 8.57 6.57 8.99
CA ARG A 70 7.71 7.41 9.83
C ARG A 70 7.60 6.86 11.25
N VAL A 71 7.43 5.55 11.40
CA VAL A 71 7.39 4.87 12.70
C VAL A 71 8.71 5.07 13.42
N THR A 72 9.84 4.86 12.75
CA THR A 72 11.18 5.09 13.34
C THR A 72 11.35 6.54 13.81
N ALA A 73 10.87 7.52 13.04
CA ALA A 73 10.93 8.93 13.43
C ALA A 73 10.06 9.22 14.67
N LEU A 74 8.85 8.64 14.74
CA LEU A 74 7.96 8.78 15.88
C LEU A 74 8.52 8.10 17.13
N GLU A 75 9.07 6.89 17.00
CA GLU A 75 9.70 6.16 18.09
C GLU A 75 10.90 6.93 18.66
N ARG A 76 11.77 7.49 17.81
CA ARG A 76 12.89 8.34 18.26
C ARG A 76 12.41 9.62 18.96
N GLY A 77 11.36 10.25 18.43
CA GLY A 77 10.75 11.42 19.07
C GLY A 77 10.13 11.11 20.43
N ALA A 78 9.48 9.95 20.56
CA ALA A 78 8.90 9.47 21.81
C ALA A 78 9.98 9.12 22.85
N THR A 79 11.08 8.49 22.43
CA THR A 79 12.24 8.22 23.31
C THR A 79 12.89 9.51 23.78
N ALA A 80 13.06 10.51 22.92
CA ALA A 80 13.63 11.81 23.29
C ALA A 80 12.76 12.59 24.29
N LEU A 81 11.43 12.38 24.31
CA LEU A 81 10.53 12.95 25.31
C LEU A 81 10.59 12.22 26.66
N GLY A 82 10.86 10.90 26.65
CA GLY A 82 11.06 10.10 27.86
C GLY A 82 12.40 10.39 28.56
N GLU A 83 13.47 10.67 27.81
CA GLU A 83 14.79 11.01 28.37
C GLU A 83 14.85 12.43 28.98
N ASN A 84 13.91 13.32 28.65
CA ASN A 84 13.85 14.69 29.16
C ASN A 84 12.77 14.90 30.26
N GLY A 85 12.14 13.83 30.76
CA GLY A 85 10.85 13.93 31.47
C GLY A 85 10.74 13.31 32.87
N GLU A 86 11.78 12.71 33.44
CA GLU A 86 11.72 12.21 34.82
C GLU A 86 12.85 12.83 35.67
N GLU A 87 12.54 13.95 36.34
CA GLU A 87 13.29 14.33 37.54
C GLU A 87 13.08 13.23 38.60
N PRO A 88 14.14 12.65 39.20
CA PRO A 88 13.97 11.76 40.31
C PRO A 88 13.55 12.62 41.50
N LEU A 89 12.26 12.63 41.82
CA LEU A 89 11.78 13.06 43.12
C LEU A 89 12.23 12.04 44.17
N SER A 90 13.53 12.06 44.47
CA SER A 90 14.07 11.68 45.76
C SER A 90 14.01 12.90 46.66
N ARG A 91 13.17 12.82 47.69
CA ARG A 91 13.14 13.59 48.96
C ARG A 91 11.72 13.41 49.53
N SER A 92 11.47 12.99 50.76
CA SER A 92 12.28 12.66 51.94
C SER A 92 11.44 11.78 52.86
#